data_AF-A0A8C5KTL2-F1
#
_entry.id   AF-A0A8C5KTL2-F1
#
_cell.length_a   1.000
_cell.length_b   1.000
_cell.length_c   1.000
_cell.angle_alpha   90.00
_cell.angle_beta   90.00
_cell.angle_gamma   90.00
#
_symmetry.space_group_name_H-M   'P 1'
#
loop_
_entity.id
_entity.type
_entity.pdbx_description
1 polymer ?
#
loop_
_entity_poly.entity_id
_entity_poly.type
_entity_poly.pdbx_seq_one_letter_code
_entity_poly.pdbx_strand_id
1 'polypeptide(L)'
;EPETSLNIQGCTSEGDLLFAQKCKELQGFIRPLTDLLNRLKMGRFDRGLSSFQQSVAMDRLQRIVGVLKNPQMGERYLGTLLQVEGMLKTWFPHIAVRKSALGTNRHQLTK
;
A
#
# COMPACT_ATOMS: atom_id res chain seq x y z
N GLU A 1 -18.07 19.91 -30.08
CA GLU A 1 -17.16 19.41 -29.04
C GLU A 1 -17.28 17.90 -28.94
N PRO A 2 -16.17 17.17 -29.04
CA PRO A 2 -15.92 16.08 -28.12
C PRO A 2 -14.65 16.39 -27.33
N GLU A 3 -14.86 16.46 -26.03
CA GLU A 3 -13.90 16.71 -24.98
C GLU A 3 -12.90 15.55 -24.82
N THR A 4 -11.76 15.87 -24.17
CA THR A 4 -10.82 14.96 -23.48
C THR A 4 -9.65 14.37 -24.29
N SER A 5 -8.86 15.22 -24.93
CA SER A 5 -7.44 14.93 -25.19
C SER A 5 -6.56 15.53 -24.10
N LEU A 6 -6.69 15.06 -22.85
CA LEU A 6 -5.62 15.24 -21.86
C LEU A 6 -4.54 14.20 -22.15
N ASN A 7 -3.74 14.50 -23.17
CA ASN A 7 -2.47 13.87 -23.46
C ASN A 7 -1.47 14.21 -22.34
N ILE A 8 -1.58 13.53 -21.20
CA ILE A 8 -0.46 13.39 -20.26
C ILE A 8 0.11 12.00 -20.49
N GLN A 9 0.77 11.84 -21.65
CA GLN A 9 1.82 10.84 -21.82
C GLN A 9 3.02 11.24 -20.95
N GLY A 10 2.89 11.17 -19.63
CA GLY A 10 4.00 10.64 -18.86
C GLY A 10 4.02 9.16 -19.19
N CYS A 11 5.07 8.67 -19.85
CA CYS A 11 5.24 7.25 -20.14
C CYS A 11 4.96 6.44 -18.86
N THR A 12 3.74 5.91 -18.70
CA THR A 12 3.42 5.02 -17.58
C THR A 12 4.14 3.74 -17.89
N SER A 13 5.29 3.55 -17.23
CA SER A 13 6.03 2.30 -17.29
C SER A 13 5.11 1.15 -16.84
N GLU A 14 5.40 -0.06 -17.30
CA GLU A 14 4.76 -1.27 -16.74
C GLU A 14 4.88 -1.30 -15.20
N GLY A 15 6.01 -0.82 -14.67
CA GLY A 15 6.21 -0.69 -13.23
C GLY A 15 5.31 0.35 -12.56
N ASP A 16 4.96 1.44 -13.23
CA ASP A 16 4.04 2.46 -12.69
C ASP A 16 2.62 1.91 -12.61
N LEU A 17 2.20 1.17 -13.65
CA LEU A 17 0.92 0.47 -13.67
C LEU A 17 0.85 -0.60 -12.58
N LEU A 18 1.93 -1.38 -12.41
CA LEU A 18 2.02 -2.39 -11.35
C LEU A 18 1.98 -1.74 -9.95
N PHE A 19 2.69 -0.65 -9.75
CA PHE A 19 2.67 0.12 -8.50
C PHE A 19 1.25 0.62 -8.18
N ALA A 20 0.59 1.25 -9.13
CA ALA A 20 -0.77 1.74 -8.97
C ALA A 20 -1.75 0.60 -8.65
N GLN A 21 -1.62 -0.53 -9.34
CA GLN A 21 -2.41 -1.73 -9.09
C GLN A 21 -2.18 -2.26 -7.67
N LYS A 22 -0.91 -2.35 -7.22
CA LYS A 22 -0.57 -2.79 -5.86
C LYS A 22 -1.12 -1.87 -4.78
N CYS A 23 -1.03 -0.56 -4.97
CA CYS A 23 -1.69 0.41 -4.08
C CYS A 23 -3.20 0.17 -3.99
N LYS A 24 -3.86 -0.20 -5.10
CA LYS A 24 -5.30 -0.54 -5.14
C LYS A 24 -5.63 -1.82 -4.38
N GLU A 25 -4.80 -2.85 -4.46
CA GLU A 25 -4.96 -4.10 -3.69
C GLU A 25 -4.85 -3.85 -2.18
N LEU A 26 -3.93 -2.97 -1.79
CA LEU A 26 -3.60 -2.67 -0.40
C LEU A 26 -4.49 -1.59 0.24
N GLN A 27 -5.47 -1.02 -0.48
CA GLN A 27 -6.38 0.00 0.07
C GLN A 27 -7.10 -0.46 1.35
N GLY A 28 -7.38 -1.75 1.49
CA GLY A 28 -8.01 -2.33 2.68
C GLY A 28 -7.24 -2.10 3.98
N PHE A 29 -5.92 -1.87 3.91
CA PHE A 29 -5.09 -1.61 5.08
C PHE A 29 -5.12 -0.15 5.56
N ILE A 30 -5.58 0.81 4.74
CA ILE A 30 -5.51 2.24 5.07
C ILE A 30 -6.26 2.56 6.37
N ARG A 31 -7.47 2.01 6.54
CA ARG A 31 -8.28 2.25 7.73
C ARG A 31 -7.62 1.68 9.00
N PRO A 32 -7.24 0.41 9.07
CA PRO A 32 -6.52 -0.13 10.23
C PRO A 32 -5.19 0.58 10.53
N LEU A 33 -4.44 1.02 9.51
CA LEU A 33 -3.23 1.82 9.70
C LEU A 33 -3.55 3.20 10.29
N THR A 34 -4.61 3.86 9.82
CA THR A 34 -5.06 5.16 10.35
C THR A 34 -5.55 5.02 11.79
N ASP A 35 -6.29 3.95 12.10
CA ASP A 35 -6.75 3.65 13.45
C ASP A 35 -5.58 3.35 14.40
N LEU A 36 -4.57 2.61 13.93
CA LEU A 36 -3.33 2.39 14.67
C LEU A 36 -2.59 3.71 14.93
N LEU A 37 -2.46 4.57 13.93
CA LEU A 37 -1.84 5.90 14.06
C LEU A 37 -2.58 6.76 15.08
N ASN A 38 -3.92 6.76 15.08
CA ASN A 38 -4.73 7.50 16.05
C ASN A 38 -4.53 6.97 17.47
N ARG A 39 -4.50 5.64 17.66
CA ARG A 39 -4.18 5.05 18.97
C ARG A 39 -2.78 5.45 19.45
N LEU A 40 -1.81 5.49 18.56
CA LEU A 40 -0.44 5.93 18.87
C LEU A 40 -0.41 7.40 19.31
N LYS A 41 -1.14 8.28 18.62
CA LYS A 41 -1.32 9.70 19.00
C LYS A 41 -2.01 9.90 20.35
N MET A 42 -2.92 9.00 20.71
CA MET A 42 -3.65 9.06 21.99
C MET A 42 -2.86 8.49 23.18
N GLY A 43 -1.56 8.19 23.01
CA GLY A 43 -0.72 7.68 24.11
C GLY A 43 -1.01 6.23 24.50
N ARG A 44 -1.72 5.44 23.67
CA ARG A 44 -2.04 4.04 23.97
C ARG A 44 -0.81 3.14 24.13
N PHE A 45 0.37 3.60 23.73
CA PHE A 45 1.61 2.84 23.74
C PHE A 45 2.71 3.45 24.62
N ASP A 46 2.38 4.42 25.49
CA ASP A 46 3.38 5.14 26.30
C ASP A 46 4.16 4.23 27.26
N ARG A 47 3.58 3.07 27.62
CA ARG A 47 4.25 2.05 28.46
C ARG A 47 5.10 1.06 27.67
N GLY A 48 4.97 1.02 26.35
CA GLY A 48 5.60 0.02 25.49
C GLY A 48 6.61 0.58 24.47
N LEU A 49 6.60 1.89 24.25
CA LEU A 49 7.50 2.58 23.32
C LEU A 49 8.00 3.87 23.97
N SER A 50 9.28 4.20 23.78
CA SER A 50 9.77 5.53 24.12
C SER A 50 9.14 6.59 23.22
N SER A 51 9.09 7.85 23.67
CA SER A 51 8.58 8.98 22.88
C SER A 51 9.25 9.10 21.50
N PHE A 52 10.55 8.78 21.42
CA PHE A 52 11.28 8.72 20.16
C PHE A 52 10.79 7.56 19.27
N GLN A 53 10.66 6.35 19.80
CA GLN A 53 10.14 5.21 19.05
C GLN A 53 8.72 5.46 18.55
N GLN A 54 7.86 6.09 19.36
CA GLN A 54 6.52 6.49 18.97
C GLN A 54 6.56 7.47 17.78
N SER A 55 7.40 8.50 17.85
CA SER A 55 7.54 9.50 16.79
C SER A 55 8.02 8.86 15.48
N VAL A 56 9.01 7.97 15.55
CA VAL A 56 9.49 7.21 14.39
C VAL A 56 8.38 6.29 13.87
N ALA A 57 7.69 5.56 14.72
CA ALA A 57 6.59 4.68 14.31
C ALA A 57 5.45 5.46 13.64
N MET A 58 5.11 6.65 14.14
CA MET A 58 4.14 7.56 13.52
C MET A 58 4.57 7.98 12.11
N ASP A 59 5.82 8.45 11.95
CA ASP A 59 6.37 8.82 10.65
C ASP A 59 6.32 7.63 9.67
N ARG A 60 6.74 6.44 10.11
CA ARG A 60 6.72 5.24 9.27
C ARG A 60 5.29 4.87 8.84
N LEU A 61 4.32 4.88 9.76
CA LEU A 61 2.91 4.58 9.45
C LEU A 61 2.31 5.63 8.51
N GLN A 62 2.59 6.91 8.73
CA GLN A 62 2.12 8.00 7.88
C GLN A 62 2.68 7.88 6.45
N ARG A 63 3.97 7.52 6.31
CA ARG A 63 4.57 7.28 4.99
C ARG A 63 3.90 6.12 4.26
N ILE A 64 3.64 5.01 4.94
CA ILE A 64 2.93 3.87 4.34
C ILE A 64 1.55 4.31 3.83
N VAL A 65 0.75 4.96 4.68
CA VAL A 65 -0.58 5.47 4.28
C VAL A 65 -0.47 6.45 3.12
N GLY A 66 0.52 7.33 3.14
CA GLY A 66 0.80 8.28 2.07
C GLY A 66 1.10 7.59 0.75
N VAL A 67 1.97 6.58 0.74
CA VAL A 67 2.28 5.77 -0.45
C VAL A 67 1.02 5.09 -0.99
N LEU A 68 0.24 4.43 -0.12
CA LEU A 68 -0.98 3.73 -0.54
C LEU A 68 -2.04 4.68 -1.12
N LYS A 69 -2.12 5.93 -0.65
CA LYS A 69 -3.06 6.94 -1.17
C LYS A 69 -2.60 7.61 -2.46
N ASN A 70 -1.33 7.50 -2.82
CA ASN A 70 -0.73 8.20 -3.96
C ASN A 70 -0.18 7.19 -4.99
N PRO A 71 -1.05 6.52 -5.78
CA PRO A 71 -0.62 5.56 -6.81
C PRO A 71 0.25 6.18 -7.92
N GLN A 72 0.30 7.52 -7.99
CA GLN A 72 1.06 8.26 -9.02
C GLN A 72 2.54 8.46 -8.64
N MET A 73 2.96 8.00 -7.46
CA MET A 73 4.37 8.04 -7.01
C MET A 73 5.31 7.19 -7.90
N GLY A 74 4.74 6.15 -8.52
CA GLY A 74 5.39 5.37 -9.58
C GLY A 74 6.35 4.28 -9.12
N GLU A 75 6.93 3.60 -10.11
CA GLU A 75 7.70 2.36 -9.99
C GLU A 75 8.95 2.47 -9.11
N ARG A 76 9.50 3.68 -8.95
CA ARG A 76 10.66 3.95 -8.10
C ARG A 76 10.45 3.50 -6.64
N TYR A 77 9.19 3.39 -6.20
CA TYR A 77 8.82 2.93 -4.86
C TYR A 77 8.22 1.52 -4.84
N LEU A 78 8.18 0.82 -5.98
CA LEU A 78 7.58 -0.51 -6.11
C LEU A 78 8.25 -1.54 -5.21
N GLY A 79 9.58 -1.59 -5.17
CA GLY A 79 10.30 -2.49 -4.26
C GLY A 79 9.92 -2.28 -2.80
N THR A 80 9.86 -1.02 -2.36
CA THR A 80 9.42 -0.64 -1.02
C THR A 80 7.96 -1.02 -0.76
N LEU A 81 7.07 -0.82 -1.75
CA LEU A 81 5.66 -1.17 -1.64
C LEU A 81 5.46 -2.68 -1.45
N LEU A 82 6.23 -3.51 -2.16
CA LEU A 82 6.17 -4.97 -2.01
C LEU A 82 6.69 -5.45 -0.64
N GLN A 83 7.73 -4.81 -0.09
CA GLN A 83 8.17 -5.07 1.29
C GLN A 83 7.07 -4.70 2.29
N VAL A 84 6.45 -3.54 2.11
CA VAL A 84 5.33 -3.08 2.93
C VAL A 84 4.14 -4.05 2.82
N GLU A 85 3.80 -4.55 1.64
CA GLU A 85 2.76 -5.58 1.46
C GLU A 85 3.02 -6.81 2.35
N GLY A 86 4.25 -7.32 2.38
CA GLY A 86 4.63 -8.45 3.22
C GLY A 86 4.48 -8.14 4.72
N MET A 87 4.90 -6.94 5.14
CA MET A 87 4.73 -6.48 6.52
C MET A 87 3.25 -6.33 6.89
N LEU A 88 2.44 -5.74 6.02
CA LEU A 88 1.01 -5.53 6.25
C LEU A 88 0.24 -6.85 6.39
N LYS A 89 0.58 -7.86 5.57
CA LYS A 89 0.01 -9.21 5.68
C LYS A 89 0.35 -9.89 7.01
N THR A 90 1.55 -9.65 7.53
CA THR A 90 1.97 -10.17 8.83
C THR A 90 1.28 -9.43 9.98
N TRP A 91 1.16 -8.11 9.89
CA TRP A 91 0.57 -7.27 10.94
C TRP A 91 -0.95 -7.33 10.99
N PHE A 92 -1.60 -7.56 9.85
CA PHE A 92 -3.06 -7.60 9.73
C PHE A 92 -3.52 -8.81 8.89
N PRO A 93 -3.35 -10.05 9.40
CA PRO A 93 -3.59 -11.28 8.64
C PRO A 93 -5.05 -11.48 8.21
N HIS A 94 -6.00 -10.84 8.90
CA HIS A 94 -7.43 -10.96 8.60
C HIS A 94 -7.94 -10.01 7.52
N ILE A 95 -7.10 -9.11 7.00
CA ILE A 95 -7.49 -8.19 5.94
C ILE A 95 -7.29 -8.88 4.60
N ALA A 96 -8.40 -9.19 3.94
CA ALA A 96 -8.37 -9.76 2.61
C ALA A 96 -7.74 -8.77 1.61
N VAL A 97 -6.53 -9.08 1.14
CA VAL A 97 -5.96 -8.41 -0.03
C VAL A 97 -6.75 -8.89 -1.24
N ARG A 98 -7.34 -7.96 -1.98
CA ARG A 98 -7.97 -8.31 -3.26
C ARG A 98 -6.85 -8.76 -4.19
N LYS A 99 -6.69 -10.07 -4.37
CA LYS A 99 -5.74 -10.63 -5.34
C LYS A 99 -6.15 -10.12 -6.72
N SER A 100 -5.28 -9.36 -7.39
CA SER A 100 -5.47 -9.14 -8.82
C SER A 100 -5.45 -10.49 -9.53
N ALA A 101 -6.38 -10.67 -10.46
CA ALA A 101 -6.48 -11.85 -11.29
C ALA A 101 -5.35 -11.96 -12.33
N LEU A 102 -4.19 -11.36 -12.08
CA LEU A 102 -3.02 -11.42 -12.96
C LEU A 102 -2.03 -12.44 -12.38
N GLY A 103 -2.37 -13.72 -12.46
CA GLY A 103 -1.44 -14.78 -12.07
C GLY A 103 -2.05 -16.04 -11.47
N THR A 104 -3.15 -16.57 -12.04
CA THR A 104 -3.45 -18.00 -11.88
C THR A 104 -4.18 -18.51 -13.12
N ASN A 105 -3.47 -18.54 -14.24
CA ASN A 105 -3.82 -19.41 -15.36
C ASN A 105 -2.58 -20.18 -15.78
N ARG A 106 -2.15 -21.12 -14.93
CA ARG A 106 -1.25 -22.21 -15.34
C ARG A 106 -1.81 -23.53 -14.86
N HIS A 107 -2.35 -24.24 -15.84
CA HIS A 107 -2.55 -25.68 -15.93
C HIS A 107 -3.84 -26.24 -15.29
N GLN A 108 -4.93 -26.06 -16.03
CA GLN A 108 -5.76 -27.21 -16.41
C GLN A 108 -4.94 -28.01 -17.44
N LEU A 109 -4.74 -29.32 -17.22
CA LEU A 109 -4.80 -30.43 -18.21
C LEU A 109 -3.90 -31.62 -17.79
N THR A 110 -4.50 -32.82 -17.89
CA THR A 110 -3.95 -34.19 -17.77
C THR A 110 -3.69 -34.67 -16.33
N LYS A 111 -4.31 -35.74 -15.83
CA LYS A 111 -4.79 -37.00 -16.43
C LYS A 111 -6.12 -37.43 -15.84
#